data_AF-A0A3D3DJI3-F1
#
_entry.id   AF-A0A3D3DJI3-F1
#
_cell.length_a   1.000
_cell.length_b   1.000
_cell.length_c   1.000
_cell.angle_alpha   90.00
_cell.angle_beta   90.00
_cell.angle_gamma   90.00
#
_symmetry.space_group_name_H-M   'P 1'
#
loop_
_entity.id
_entity.type
_entity.pdbx_description
1 polymer ?
#
loop_
_entity_poly.entity_id
_entity_poly.type
_entity_poly.pdbx_seq_one_letter_code
_entity_poly.pdbx_strand_id
1 'polypeptide(L)'
;SKPMLVTVPLVLGLLDFWPLQRVPRRGQRAPGSTAGMSAWSLLALEKVPFLTLALVQSGITLWAQKAEGAMATADQLRLSWRLGNALVAYVRYLRKMIWPDQLAFLYPHPGAWPVEQVAGAAGVLLLVCLGMFWLGRRRRYWLVGGLWFLGMLVPVIGLVQVGQQSWADRYSYLPSIGLLIILAWGLGDLAEKHRRAKGFVIAGAAVLLAASTVATARQLPLWKSTEPLYCRALDVALRDAVYRRAYETIPLYMELHLSFARDWAEVVQTAEEKAQLVAYLRKWARLKPESAPVHLLLSEALARQGNWEEAVAEFNKAARLDPNVVRPPGAGRSP
;
A
#
# COMPACT_ATOMS: atom_id res chain seq x y z
N SER A 1 -0.54 1.72 8.51
CA SER A 1 -1.73 2.26 9.20
C SER A 1 -1.38 3.23 10.33
N LYS A 2 -0.28 3.07 11.09
CA LYS A 2 0.12 4.00 12.18
C LYS A 2 0.08 5.51 11.79
N PRO A 3 0.57 5.94 10.61
CA PRO A 3 0.51 7.36 10.22
C PRO A 3 -0.90 7.91 9.98
N MET A 4 -1.89 7.04 9.73
CA MET A 4 -3.27 7.46 9.46
C MET A 4 -4.00 7.98 10.69
N LEU A 5 -3.46 7.76 11.90
CA LEU A 5 -4.10 8.28 13.11
C LEU A 5 -4.10 9.82 13.14
N VAL A 6 -3.20 10.45 12.39
CA VAL A 6 -3.14 11.92 12.23
C VAL A 6 -4.43 12.49 11.63
N THR A 7 -5.16 11.69 10.83
CA THR A 7 -6.41 12.12 10.19
C THR A 7 -7.65 11.81 11.01
N VAL A 8 -7.52 11.17 12.18
CA VAL A 8 -8.64 10.85 13.08
C VAL A 8 -9.45 12.09 13.50
N PRO A 9 -8.84 13.24 13.87
CA PRO A 9 -9.62 14.44 14.23
C PRO A 9 -10.57 14.89 13.11
N LEU A 10 -10.13 14.78 11.85
CA LEU A 10 -10.95 15.10 10.68
C LEU A 10 -12.09 14.09 10.48
N VAL A 11 -11.79 12.80 10.69
CA VAL A 11 -12.79 11.73 10.64
C VAL A 11 -13.85 11.88 11.73
N LEU A 12 -13.46 12.29 12.94
CA LEU A 12 -14.42 12.60 14.01
C LEU A 12 -15.38 13.72 13.59
N GLY A 13 -14.86 14.75 12.91
CA GLY A 13 -15.71 15.81 12.32
C GLY A 13 -16.70 15.28 11.27
N LEU A 14 -16.29 14.29 10.45
CA LEU A 14 -17.22 13.63 9.52
C LEU A 14 -18.33 12.88 10.26
N LEU A 15 -18.00 12.18 11.35
CA LEU A 15 -18.98 11.45 12.17
C LEU A 15 -19.96 12.38 12.88
N ASP A 16 -19.49 13.53 13.37
CA ASP A 16 -20.32 14.59 13.95
C ASP A 16 -21.34 15.13 12.93
N PHE A 17 -20.94 15.23 11.66
CA PHE A 17 -21.85 15.60 10.57
C PHE A 17 -22.86 14.50 10.25
N TRP A 18 -22.41 13.25 10.09
CA TRP A 18 -23.24 12.06 9.89
C TRP A 18 -22.41 10.80 10.21
N PRO A 19 -22.94 9.81 10.95
CA PRO A 19 -24.36 9.61 11.27
C PRO A 19 -24.84 10.28 12.55
N LEU A 20 -23.96 10.87 13.37
CA LEU A 20 -24.32 11.37 14.71
C LEU A 20 -25.18 12.64 14.67
N GLN A 21 -25.11 13.42 13.57
CA GLN A 21 -25.92 14.62 13.35
C GLN A 21 -25.83 15.64 14.51
N ARG A 22 -24.63 15.81 15.08
CA ARG A 22 -24.38 16.78 16.16
C ARG A 22 -24.46 18.24 15.68
N VAL A 23 -24.43 18.46 14.37
CA VAL A 23 -24.67 19.76 13.76
C VAL A 23 -26.19 19.99 13.65
N PRO A 24 -26.76 20.98 14.37
CA PRO A 24 -28.19 21.29 14.30
C PRO A 24 -28.60 21.70 12.89
N ARG A 25 -29.81 21.31 12.47
CA ARG A 25 -30.40 21.87 11.25
C ARG A 25 -30.61 23.38 11.45
N ARG A 26 -30.42 24.15 10.37
CA ARG A 26 -30.62 25.61 10.34
C ARG A 26 -31.97 25.95 10.99
N GLY A 27 -31.94 26.64 12.14
CA GLY A 27 -33.13 27.00 12.93
C GLY A 27 -33.29 26.28 14.29
N GLN A 28 -32.50 25.25 14.59
CA GLN A 28 -32.50 24.58 15.90
C GLN A 28 -31.29 25.03 16.74
N ARG A 29 -31.51 25.46 17.98
CA ARG A 29 -30.42 25.76 18.94
C ARG A 29 -29.74 24.45 19.35
N ALA A 30 -28.42 24.44 19.35
CA ALA A 30 -27.67 23.32 19.90
C ALA A 30 -27.88 23.25 21.42
N PRO A 31 -28.04 22.06 22.02
CA PRO A 31 -28.05 21.92 23.47
C PRO A 31 -26.70 22.41 24.01
N GLY A 32 -26.70 23.47 24.84
CA GLY A 32 -25.48 24.04 25.42
C GLY A 32 -24.81 25.17 24.62
N SER A 33 -25.42 25.70 23.55
CA SER A 33 -24.88 26.91 22.91
C SER A 33 -25.01 28.13 23.83
N THR A 34 -23.89 28.57 24.39
CA THR A 34 -23.76 29.91 24.99
C THR A 34 -23.96 30.97 23.90
N ALA A 35 -24.53 32.12 24.29
CA ALA A 35 -24.82 33.21 23.36
C ALA A 35 -23.54 33.64 22.62
N GLY A 36 -23.47 33.38 21.31
CA GLY A 36 -22.41 33.89 20.43
C GLY A 36 -21.64 32.85 19.61
N MET A 37 -21.59 31.57 20.02
CA MET A 37 -20.87 30.53 19.28
C MET A 37 -21.79 29.64 18.45
N SER A 38 -21.43 29.42 17.19
CA SER A 38 -22.10 28.44 16.32
C SER A 38 -21.80 27.01 16.79
N ALA A 39 -22.71 26.07 16.52
CA ALA A 39 -22.47 24.65 16.81
C ALA A 39 -21.21 24.09 16.12
N TRP A 40 -20.89 24.60 14.92
CA TRP A 40 -19.66 24.27 14.19
C TRP A 40 -18.40 24.70 14.94
N SER A 41 -18.40 25.88 15.55
CA SER A 41 -17.25 26.37 16.34
C SER A 41 -17.03 25.58 17.61
N LEU A 42 -18.09 25.13 18.29
CA LEU A 42 -17.97 24.28 19.49
C LEU A 42 -17.39 22.91 19.15
N LEU A 43 -17.94 22.25 18.12
CA LEU A 43 -17.43 20.95 17.65
C LEU A 43 -15.99 21.05 17.13
N ALA A 44 -15.63 22.15 16.47
CA ALA A 44 -14.25 22.39 16.06
C ALA A 44 -13.33 22.56 17.28
N LEU A 45 -13.76 23.33 18.29
CA LEU A 45 -12.99 23.57 19.51
C LEU A 45 -12.72 22.26 20.28
N GLU A 46 -13.70 21.37 20.38
CA GLU A 46 -13.53 20.03 20.96
C GLU A 46 -12.45 19.20 20.25
N LYS A 47 -12.16 19.50 18.98
CA LYS A 47 -11.26 18.74 18.11
C LYS A 47 -9.87 19.35 18.07
N VAL A 48 -9.72 20.60 18.50
CA VAL A 48 -8.42 21.30 18.58
C VAL A 48 -7.39 20.50 19.39
N PRO A 49 -7.67 19.97 20.61
CA PRO A 49 -6.67 19.20 21.35
C PRO A 49 -6.16 17.98 20.58
N PHE A 50 -7.07 17.24 19.93
CA PHE A 50 -6.70 16.08 19.11
C PHE A 50 -5.90 16.48 17.87
N LEU A 51 -6.27 17.58 17.22
CA LEU A 51 -5.55 18.11 16.07
C LEU A 51 -4.14 18.57 16.46
N THR A 52 -4.00 19.27 17.58
CA THR A 52 -2.70 19.71 18.11
C THR A 52 -1.80 18.51 18.41
N LEU A 53 -2.32 17.49 19.13
CA LEU A 53 -1.57 16.26 19.40
C LEU A 53 -1.16 15.54 18.11
N ALA A 54 -2.07 15.45 17.13
CA ALA A 54 -1.80 14.84 15.83
C ALA A 54 -0.70 15.59 15.06
N LEU A 55 -0.72 16.92 15.07
CA LEU A 55 0.29 17.77 14.42
C LEU A 55 1.65 17.65 15.10
N VAL A 56 1.69 17.69 16.44
CA VAL A 56 2.93 17.51 17.23
C VAL A 56 3.54 16.13 16.95
N GLN A 57 2.74 15.06 17.04
CA GLN A 57 3.22 13.71 16.77
C GLN A 57 3.68 13.53 15.32
N SER A 58 3.01 14.17 14.37
CA SER A 58 3.44 14.19 12.96
C SER A 58 4.80 14.86 12.84
N GLY A 59 5.00 16.03 13.47
CA GLY A 59 6.28 16.74 13.48
C GLY A 59 7.42 15.88 14.05
N ILE A 60 7.20 15.25 15.21
CA ILE A 60 8.16 14.33 15.84
C ILE A 60 8.50 13.17 14.90
N THR A 61 7.47 12.57 14.27
CA THR A 61 7.66 11.44 13.35
C THR A 61 8.46 11.85 12.11
N LEU A 62 8.15 12.99 11.50
CA LEU A 62 8.90 13.49 10.34
C LEU A 62 10.35 13.78 10.70
N TRP A 63 10.59 14.35 11.89
CA TRP A 63 11.94 14.60 12.40
C TRP A 63 12.72 13.30 12.63
N ALA A 64 12.13 12.31 13.31
CA ALA A 64 12.75 11.02 13.56
C ALA A 64 13.06 10.26 12.26
N GLN A 65 12.11 10.23 11.31
CA GLN A 65 12.29 9.59 10.01
C GLN A 65 13.36 10.27 9.14
N LYS A 66 13.52 11.58 9.28
CA LYS A 66 14.61 12.32 8.63
C LYS A 66 15.96 12.00 9.27
N ALA A 67 16.03 11.88 10.60
CA ALA A 67 17.23 11.52 11.34
C ALA A 67 17.72 10.09 11.02
N GLU A 68 16.79 9.14 10.85
CA GLU A 68 17.08 7.74 10.48
C GLU A 68 17.36 7.55 8.97
N GLY A 69 17.30 8.59 8.14
CA GLY A 69 17.52 8.49 6.70
C GLY A 69 16.40 7.76 5.94
N ALA A 70 15.29 7.40 6.59
CA ALA A 70 14.14 6.74 5.96
C ALA A 70 13.42 7.63 4.92
N MET A 71 13.66 8.95 4.96
CA MET A 71 13.24 9.93 3.96
C MET A 71 14.24 10.17 2.83
N ALA A 72 15.39 9.50 2.81
CA ALA A 72 16.40 9.71 1.75
C ALA A 72 15.82 9.48 0.33
N THR A 73 14.78 8.65 0.20
CA THR A 73 14.02 8.47 -1.04
C THR A 73 13.04 9.60 -1.36
N ALA A 74 12.51 10.30 -0.36
CA ALA A 74 11.65 11.47 -0.56
C ALA A 74 12.41 12.64 -1.17
N ASP A 75 13.69 12.78 -0.82
CA ASP A 75 14.59 13.80 -1.35
C ASP A 75 15.06 13.47 -2.77
N GLN A 76 15.07 12.17 -3.14
CA GLN A 76 15.38 11.71 -4.50
C GLN A 76 14.18 11.78 -5.45
N LEU A 77 12.95 11.73 -4.95
CA LEU A 77 11.73 11.77 -5.78
C LEU A 77 11.16 13.18 -5.93
N ARG A 78 11.06 13.65 -7.17
CA ARG A 78 10.43 14.94 -7.51
C ARG A 78 8.97 14.99 -7.01
N LEU A 79 8.53 16.18 -6.56
CA LEU A 79 7.15 16.40 -6.12
C LEU A 79 6.11 15.98 -7.17
N SER A 80 6.38 16.23 -8.46
CA SER A 80 5.50 15.83 -9.55
C SER A 80 5.28 14.31 -9.62
N TRP A 81 6.32 13.51 -9.35
CA TRP A 81 6.22 12.05 -9.35
C TRP A 81 5.39 11.53 -8.17
N ARG A 82 5.53 12.19 -7.01
CA ARG A 82 4.73 11.90 -5.80
C ARG A 82 3.26 12.26 -5.99
N LEU A 83 2.97 13.40 -6.64
CA LEU A 83 1.60 13.79 -6.97
C LEU A 83 0.97 12.82 -7.99
N GLY A 84 1.71 12.45 -9.04
CA GLY A 84 1.26 11.44 -10.01
C GLY A 84 0.98 10.09 -9.35
N ASN A 85 1.86 9.68 -8.43
CA ASN A 85 1.67 8.49 -7.62
C ASN A 85 0.39 8.54 -6.79
N ALA A 86 0.14 9.65 -6.10
CA ALA A 86 -1.04 9.80 -5.25
C ALA A 86 -2.34 9.59 -6.04
N LEU A 87 -2.44 10.21 -7.22
CA LEU A 87 -3.60 10.08 -8.11
C LEU A 87 -3.82 8.63 -8.56
N VAL A 88 -2.76 7.97 -9.06
CA VAL A 88 -2.84 6.58 -9.52
C VAL A 88 -3.16 5.63 -8.36
N ALA A 89 -2.56 5.86 -7.19
CA ALA A 89 -2.75 5.01 -6.01
C ALA A 89 -4.20 5.03 -5.51
N TYR A 90 -4.88 6.18 -5.48
CA TYR A 90 -6.29 6.23 -5.09
C TYR A 90 -7.17 5.37 -6.02
N VAL A 91 -6.96 5.47 -7.33
CA VAL A 91 -7.73 4.68 -8.31
C VAL A 91 -7.40 3.19 -8.18
N ARG A 92 -6.14 2.84 -7.93
CA ARG A 92 -5.74 1.45 -7.64
C ARG A 92 -6.39 0.90 -6.36
N TYR A 93 -6.50 1.69 -5.28
CA TYR A 93 -7.23 1.28 -4.08
C TYR A 93 -8.74 1.10 -4.35
N LEU A 94 -9.36 2.00 -5.10
CA LEU A 94 -10.77 1.85 -5.51
C LEU A 94 -10.98 0.55 -6.32
N ARG A 95 -10.07 0.26 -7.26
CA ARG A 95 -10.09 -1.00 -8.01
C ARG A 95 -9.94 -2.20 -7.09
N LYS A 96 -8.96 -2.21 -6.18
CA LYS A 96 -8.71 -3.33 -5.26
C LYS A 96 -9.86 -3.56 -4.28
N MET A 97 -10.61 -2.52 -3.93
CA MET A 97 -11.83 -2.66 -3.14
C MET A 97 -12.90 -3.47 -3.89
N ILE A 98 -13.09 -3.20 -5.19
CA ILE A 98 -14.09 -3.88 -6.01
C ILE A 98 -13.63 -5.28 -6.40
N TRP A 99 -12.35 -5.41 -6.74
CA TRP A 99 -11.73 -6.64 -7.21
C TRP A 99 -10.35 -6.83 -6.56
N PRO A 100 -10.27 -7.55 -5.42
CA PRO A 100 -9.03 -7.78 -4.69
C PRO A 100 -8.20 -8.88 -5.37
N ASP A 101 -7.68 -8.59 -6.56
CA ASP A 101 -6.69 -9.45 -7.22
C ASP A 101 -5.28 -9.22 -6.65
N GLN A 102 -4.33 -10.11 -6.98
CA GLN A 102 -2.88 -9.83 -6.91
C GLN A 102 -2.40 -9.04 -5.68
N LEU A 103 -2.83 -9.45 -4.48
CA LEU A 103 -2.47 -8.80 -3.22
C LEU A 103 -0.99 -9.05 -2.89
N ALA A 104 -0.30 -7.99 -2.48
CA ALA A 104 1.10 -7.93 -2.10
C ALA A 104 1.32 -6.91 -0.97
N PHE A 105 2.27 -7.19 -0.08
CA PHE A 105 2.56 -6.32 1.06
C PHE A 105 3.24 -5.00 0.66
N LEU A 106 3.88 -4.95 -0.51
CA LEU A 106 4.65 -3.82 -1.01
C LEU A 106 4.50 -3.72 -2.53
N TYR A 107 4.19 -2.52 -3.03
CA TYR A 107 4.30 -2.18 -4.44
C TYR A 107 5.35 -1.08 -4.60
N PRO A 108 6.43 -1.32 -5.37
CA PRO A 108 7.52 -0.36 -5.50
C PRO A 108 7.08 0.95 -6.17
N HIS A 109 7.73 2.06 -5.80
CA HIS A 109 7.58 3.32 -6.53
C HIS A 109 8.26 3.28 -7.91
N PRO A 110 7.53 3.47 -9.02
CA PRO A 110 8.10 3.31 -10.35
C PRO A 110 8.97 4.50 -10.82
N GLY A 111 9.36 5.39 -9.90
CA GLY A 111 9.85 6.71 -10.26
C GLY A 111 8.76 7.54 -10.94
N ALA A 112 8.78 7.63 -12.26
CA ALA A 112 7.79 8.36 -13.04
C ALA A 112 6.66 7.45 -13.52
N TRP A 113 5.42 7.82 -13.19
CA TRP A 113 4.24 7.19 -13.77
C TRP A 113 4.01 7.66 -15.22
N PRO A 114 3.52 6.78 -16.12
CA PRO A 114 3.14 7.21 -17.47
C PRO A 114 2.03 8.28 -17.44
N VAL A 115 2.15 9.30 -18.29
CA VAL A 115 1.30 10.50 -18.24
C VAL A 115 -0.16 10.16 -18.47
N GLU A 116 -0.44 9.22 -19.37
CA GLU A 116 -1.76 8.71 -19.68
C GLU A 116 -2.43 8.04 -18.47
N GLN A 117 -1.67 7.33 -17.63
CA GLN A 117 -2.21 6.72 -16.41
C GLN A 117 -2.52 7.78 -15.35
N VAL A 118 -1.66 8.79 -15.22
CA VAL A 118 -1.89 9.90 -14.28
C VAL A 118 -3.11 10.72 -14.71
N ALA A 119 -3.22 11.06 -16.00
CA ALA A 119 -4.35 11.80 -16.56
C ALA A 119 -5.66 11.00 -16.44
N GLY A 120 -5.64 9.71 -16.78
CA GLY A 120 -6.79 8.81 -16.62
C GLY A 120 -7.21 8.70 -15.14
N ALA A 121 -6.25 8.54 -14.23
CA ALA A 121 -6.54 8.47 -12.82
C ALA A 121 -7.13 9.79 -12.27
N ALA A 122 -6.60 10.94 -12.71
CA ALA A 122 -7.15 12.24 -12.36
C ALA A 122 -8.60 12.40 -12.86
N GLY A 123 -8.90 11.98 -14.08
CA GLY A 123 -10.26 12.00 -14.64
C GLY A 123 -11.23 11.12 -13.86
N VAL A 124 -10.83 9.87 -13.54
CA VAL A 124 -11.65 8.96 -12.72
C VAL A 124 -11.90 9.56 -11.33
N LEU A 125 -10.88 10.10 -10.68
CA LEU A 125 -11.04 10.73 -9.36
C LEU A 125 -11.93 11.96 -9.40
N LEU A 126 -11.83 12.78 -10.44
CA LEU A 126 -12.72 13.92 -10.62
C LEU A 126 -14.17 13.45 -10.71
N LEU A 127 -14.47 12.43 -11.52
CA LEU A 127 -15.81 11.86 -11.65
C LEU A 127 -16.32 11.26 -10.34
N VAL A 128 -15.47 10.53 -9.61
CA VAL A 128 -15.81 9.98 -8.29
C VAL A 128 -16.12 11.09 -7.29
N CYS A 129 -15.31 12.15 -7.26
CA CYS A 129 -15.54 13.31 -6.40
C CYS A 129 -16.85 14.02 -6.77
N LEU A 130 -17.08 14.31 -8.06
CA LEU A 130 -18.32 14.93 -8.53
C LEU A 130 -19.54 14.08 -8.20
N GLY A 131 -19.47 12.77 -8.42
CA GLY A 131 -20.52 11.80 -8.08
C GLY A 131 -20.80 11.76 -6.58
N MET A 132 -19.74 11.71 -5.75
CA MET A 132 -19.84 11.79 -4.30
C MET A 132 -20.55 13.08 -3.85
N PHE A 133 -20.17 14.23 -4.40
CA PHE A 133 -20.79 15.51 -4.05
C PHE A 133 -22.25 15.57 -4.51
N TRP A 134 -22.55 15.11 -5.72
CA TRP A 134 -23.90 15.14 -6.29
C TRP A 134 -24.86 14.19 -5.55
N LEU A 135 -24.48 12.92 -5.36
CA LEU A 135 -25.24 11.94 -4.58
C LEU A 135 -25.32 12.34 -3.10
N GLY A 136 -24.24 12.97 -2.62
CA GLY A 136 -24.11 13.57 -1.30
C GLY A 136 -25.18 14.56 -0.92
N ARG A 137 -25.69 15.33 -1.90
CA ARG A 137 -26.79 16.28 -1.68
C ARG A 137 -28.10 15.58 -1.28
N ARG A 138 -28.28 14.32 -1.72
CA ARG A 138 -29.46 13.50 -1.40
C ARG A 138 -29.23 12.65 -0.15
N ARG A 139 -28.07 12.01 -0.06
CA ARG A 139 -27.71 11.06 0.99
C ARG A 139 -26.31 11.34 1.52
N ARG A 140 -26.21 11.73 2.79
CA ARG A 140 -24.97 12.21 3.43
C ARG A 140 -23.86 11.15 3.51
N TYR A 141 -24.21 9.87 3.50
CA TYR A 141 -23.22 8.78 3.58
C TYR A 141 -22.27 8.73 2.38
N TRP A 142 -22.67 9.25 1.21
CA TRP A 142 -21.77 9.40 0.05
C TRP A 142 -20.62 10.36 0.37
N LEU A 143 -20.94 11.54 0.90
CA LEU A 143 -19.94 12.55 1.29
C LEU A 143 -19.04 12.02 2.40
N VAL A 144 -19.63 11.47 3.47
CA VAL A 144 -18.86 10.99 4.62
C VAL A 144 -17.95 9.84 4.21
N GLY A 145 -18.47 8.84 3.51
CA GLY A 145 -17.68 7.68 3.11
C GLY A 145 -16.55 8.02 2.14
N GLY A 146 -16.79 8.91 1.18
CA GLY A 146 -15.76 9.29 0.21
C GLY A 146 -14.72 10.24 0.80
N LEU A 147 -15.11 11.23 1.62
CA LEU A 147 -14.15 12.08 2.34
C LEU A 147 -13.33 11.29 3.37
N TRP A 148 -13.93 10.28 4.00
CA TRP A 148 -13.22 9.34 4.87
C TRP A 148 -12.15 8.58 4.09
N PHE A 149 -12.52 7.98 2.96
CA PHE A 149 -11.60 7.23 2.12
C PHE A 149 -10.44 8.10 1.62
N LEU A 150 -10.75 9.30 1.09
CA LEU A 150 -9.75 10.24 0.61
C LEU A 150 -8.85 10.73 1.74
N GLY A 151 -9.44 11.24 2.82
CA GLY A 151 -8.71 11.81 3.95
C GLY A 151 -7.78 10.81 4.64
N MET A 152 -8.26 9.60 4.93
CA MET A 152 -7.48 8.60 5.65
C MET A 152 -6.26 8.07 4.88
N LEU A 153 -6.25 8.20 3.55
CA LEU A 153 -5.13 7.78 2.71
C LEU A 153 -4.03 8.84 2.59
N VAL A 154 -4.34 10.13 2.79
CA VAL A 154 -3.40 11.25 2.61
C VAL A 154 -2.01 11.00 3.24
N PRO A 155 -1.89 10.51 4.49
CA PRO A 155 -0.58 10.33 5.13
C PRO A 155 0.27 9.20 4.53
N VAL A 156 -0.32 8.30 3.74
CA VAL A 156 0.34 7.08 3.26
C VAL A 156 0.32 6.90 1.75
N ILE A 157 -0.32 7.82 1.01
CA ILE A 157 -0.49 7.75 -0.45
C ILE A 157 0.80 8.13 -1.22
N GLY A 158 1.91 8.37 -0.51
CA GLY A 158 3.19 8.75 -1.09
C GLY A 158 3.36 10.26 -1.30
N LEU A 159 2.46 11.09 -0.75
CA LEU A 159 2.66 12.55 -0.74
C LEU A 159 3.89 12.93 0.08
N VAL A 160 4.09 12.30 1.25
CA VAL A 160 5.35 12.26 1.98
C VAL A 160 5.91 10.85 1.84
N GLN A 161 6.94 10.71 1.01
CA GLN A 161 7.50 9.39 0.73
C GLN A 161 8.29 8.92 1.95
N VAL A 162 7.92 7.76 2.50
CA VAL A 162 8.65 7.08 3.56
C VAL A 162 8.86 5.64 3.11
N GLY A 163 10.10 5.25 2.82
CA GLY A 163 10.42 3.96 2.24
C GLY A 163 10.19 3.85 0.73
N GLN A 164 10.23 2.62 0.20
CA GLN A 164 10.26 2.36 -1.24
C GLN A 164 8.90 2.12 -1.89
N GLN A 165 7.82 2.05 -1.10
CA GLN A 165 6.50 1.75 -1.63
C GLN A 165 5.82 2.94 -2.31
N SER A 166 5.22 2.70 -3.47
CA SER A 166 4.22 3.59 -4.07
C SER A 166 2.90 3.53 -3.29
N TRP A 167 2.48 2.33 -2.89
CA TRP A 167 1.27 2.01 -2.14
C TRP A 167 1.40 0.60 -1.56
N ALA A 168 0.47 0.17 -0.70
CA ALA A 168 0.53 -1.15 -0.05
C ALA A 168 -0.86 -1.60 0.45
N ASP A 169 -1.14 -2.89 0.38
CA ASP A 169 -2.45 -3.43 0.77
C ASP A 169 -2.79 -3.14 2.25
N ARG A 170 -1.77 -3.12 3.12
CA ARG A 170 -1.90 -2.80 4.56
C ARG A 170 -2.42 -1.39 4.86
N TYR A 171 -2.46 -0.52 3.84
CA TYR A 171 -3.01 0.82 3.95
C TYR A 171 -4.48 0.90 3.55
N SER A 172 -5.09 -0.18 3.05
CA SER A 172 -6.50 -0.18 2.67
C SER A 172 -7.45 -0.25 3.87
N TYR A 173 -7.03 -0.84 5.00
CA TYR A 173 -7.92 -1.18 6.12
C TYR A 173 -8.78 -0.02 6.64
N LEU A 174 -8.17 1.05 7.16
CA LEU A 174 -8.96 2.16 7.74
C LEU A 174 -9.69 3.01 6.69
N PRO A 175 -9.10 3.30 5.51
CA PRO A 175 -9.81 3.99 4.44
C PRO A 175 -11.01 3.21 3.90
N SER A 176 -10.91 1.87 3.84
CA SER A 176 -11.96 0.98 3.32
C SER A 176 -13.30 1.15 4.05
N ILE A 177 -13.26 1.51 5.34
CA ILE A 177 -14.45 1.76 6.17
C ILE A 177 -15.36 2.79 5.50
N GLY A 178 -14.80 3.87 4.94
CA GLY A 178 -15.58 4.90 4.25
C GLY A 178 -16.36 4.34 3.04
N LEU A 179 -15.72 3.48 2.25
CA LEU A 179 -16.35 2.83 1.10
C LEU A 179 -17.37 1.77 1.53
N LEU A 180 -17.11 1.04 2.62
CA LEU A 180 -18.04 0.07 3.20
C LEU A 180 -19.29 0.75 3.77
N ILE A 181 -19.16 1.96 4.33
CA ILE A 181 -20.30 2.79 4.72
C ILE A 181 -21.17 3.11 3.50
N ILE A 182 -20.57 3.55 2.39
CA ILE A 182 -21.32 3.81 1.15
C ILE A 182 -22.03 2.55 0.67
N LEU A 183 -21.34 1.42 0.66
CA LEU A 183 -21.88 0.15 0.20
C LEU A 183 -23.05 -0.33 1.08
N ALA A 184 -22.86 -0.37 2.40
CA ALA A 184 -23.86 -0.89 3.32
C ALA A 184 -25.15 -0.06 3.31
N TRP A 185 -25.04 1.27 3.38
CA TRP A 185 -26.21 2.14 3.34
C TRP A 185 -26.83 2.23 1.94
N GLY A 186 -26.03 2.19 0.87
CA GLY A 186 -26.54 2.14 -0.50
C GLY A 186 -27.34 0.87 -0.79
N LEU A 187 -26.85 -0.29 -0.33
CA LEU A 187 -27.57 -1.56 -0.44
C LEU A 187 -28.83 -1.58 0.45
N GLY A 188 -28.77 -0.97 1.64
CA GLY A 188 -29.92 -0.79 2.53
C GLY A 188 -31.03 0.04 1.87
N ASP A 189 -30.69 1.21 1.34
CA ASP A 189 -31.62 2.09 0.60
C ASP A 189 -32.26 1.34 -0.59
N LEU A 190 -31.50 0.51 -1.30
CA LEU A 190 -31.99 -0.28 -2.43
C LEU A 190 -32.97 -1.37 -1.99
N ALA A 191 -32.64 -2.08 -0.91
CA ALA A 191 -33.45 -3.14 -0.34
C ALA A 191 -34.76 -2.62 0.27
N GLU A 192 -34.74 -1.42 0.87
CA GLU A 192 -35.93 -0.74 1.36
C GLU A 192 -36.86 -0.30 0.22
N LYS A 193 -36.28 0.26 -0.85
CA LYS A 193 -37.05 0.78 -1.98
C LYS A 193 -37.75 -0.33 -2.79
N HIS A 194 -37.14 -1.50 -2.92
CA HIS A 194 -37.68 -2.58 -3.75
C HIS A 194 -37.70 -3.93 -2.99
N ARG A 195 -38.89 -4.38 -2.59
CA ARG A 195 -39.09 -5.64 -1.84
C ARG A 195 -38.50 -6.87 -2.54
N ARG A 196 -38.52 -6.92 -3.88
CA ARG A 196 -37.88 -7.99 -4.69
C ARG A 196 -36.34 -7.89 -4.66
N ALA A 197 -35.78 -6.68 -4.62
CA ALA A 197 -34.34 -6.49 -4.56
C ALA A 197 -33.74 -6.93 -3.22
N LYS A 198 -34.50 -6.87 -2.13
CA LYS A 198 -34.06 -7.32 -0.80
C LYS A 198 -33.50 -8.75 -0.80
N GLY A 199 -34.19 -9.70 -1.46
CA GLY A 199 -33.72 -11.08 -1.57
C GLY A 199 -32.39 -11.18 -2.32
N PHE A 200 -32.27 -10.49 -3.45
CA PHE A 200 -31.03 -10.43 -4.23
C PHE A 200 -29.88 -9.75 -3.50
N VAL A 201 -30.15 -8.68 -2.76
CA VAL A 201 -29.14 -7.97 -1.95
C VAL A 201 -28.61 -8.88 -0.84
N ILE A 202 -29.48 -9.59 -0.12
CA ILE A 202 -29.08 -10.53 0.94
C ILE A 202 -28.27 -11.68 0.34
N ALA A 203 -28.75 -12.31 -0.72
CA ALA A 203 -28.04 -13.40 -1.39
C ALA A 203 -26.69 -12.93 -1.93
N GLY A 204 -26.64 -11.78 -2.59
CA GLY A 204 -25.40 -11.18 -3.11
C GLY A 204 -24.40 -10.85 -2.00
N ALA A 205 -24.85 -10.29 -0.88
CA ALA A 205 -24.00 -10.03 0.28
C ALA A 205 -23.45 -11.32 0.89
N ALA A 206 -24.27 -12.38 1.01
CA ALA A 206 -23.83 -13.68 1.50
C ALA A 206 -22.78 -14.31 0.58
N VAL A 207 -22.98 -14.26 -0.73
CA VAL A 207 -22.00 -14.73 -1.73
C VAL A 207 -20.70 -13.94 -1.63
N LEU A 208 -20.78 -12.61 -1.51
CA LEU A 208 -19.59 -11.75 -1.37
C LEU A 208 -18.79 -12.07 -0.10
N LEU A 209 -19.48 -12.29 1.02
CA LEU A 209 -18.84 -12.69 2.29
C LEU A 209 -18.17 -14.05 2.14
N ALA A 210 -18.86 -15.05 1.59
CA ALA A 210 -18.28 -16.38 1.36
C ALA A 210 -17.06 -16.33 0.45
N ALA A 211 -17.13 -15.58 -0.66
CA ALA A 211 -16.00 -15.36 -1.55
C ALA A 211 -14.81 -14.68 -0.84
N SER A 212 -15.10 -13.67 0.00
CA SER A 212 -14.07 -12.97 0.79
C SER A 212 -13.43 -13.88 1.84
N THR A 213 -14.19 -14.78 2.47
CA THR A 213 -13.68 -15.79 3.39
C THR A 213 -12.72 -16.75 2.68
N VAL A 214 -13.10 -17.26 1.50
CA VAL A 214 -12.23 -18.14 0.71
C VAL A 214 -10.97 -17.41 0.24
N ALA A 215 -11.10 -16.16 -0.24
CA ALA A 215 -9.96 -15.35 -0.64
C ALA A 215 -8.99 -15.09 0.53
N THR A 216 -9.53 -14.78 1.72
CA THR A 216 -8.74 -14.58 2.94
C THR A 216 -8.03 -15.87 3.35
N ALA A 217 -8.72 -17.01 3.33
CA ALA A 217 -8.12 -18.31 3.66
C ALA A 217 -6.95 -18.67 2.72
N ARG A 218 -7.02 -18.29 1.44
CA ARG A 218 -5.93 -18.47 0.48
C ARG A 218 -4.78 -17.49 0.67
N GLN A 219 -5.05 -16.29 1.19
CA GLN A 219 -4.04 -15.25 1.41
C GLN A 219 -3.26 -15.47 2.72
N LEU A 220 -3.89 -16.01 3.76
CA LEU A 220 -3.29 -16.18 5.09
C LEU A 220 -1.96 -16.99 5.09
N PRO A 221 -1.81 -18.10 4.34
CA PRO A 221 -0.55 -18.84 4.28
C PRO A 221 0.64 -17.99 3.81
N LEU A 222 0.42 -17.01 2.93
CA LEU A 222 1.48 -16.12 2.43
C LEU A 222 2.09 -15.26 3.53
N TRP A 223 1.37 -14.99 4.62
CA TRP A 223 1.85 -14.18 5.73
C TRP A 223 2.57 -14.99 6.82
N LYS A 224 2.52 -16.33 6.75
CA LYS A 224 3.19 -17.20 7.73
C LYS A 224 4.71 -17.25 7.53
N SER A 225 5.17 -17.06 6.29
CA SER A 225 6.56 -17.23 5.91
C SER A 225 7.03 -16.06 5.08
N THR A 226 8.28 -15.63 5.30
CA THR A 226 8.83 -14.44 4.65
C THR A 226 9.00 -14.65 3.14
N GLU A 227 9.49 -15.79 2.67
CA GLU A 227 9.62 -15.97 1.22
C GLU A 227 8.30 -15.88 0.45
N PRO A 228 7.27 -16.70 0.71
CA PRO A 228 6.06 -16.67 -0.10
C PRO A 228 5.49 -15.26 -0.20
N LEU A 229 5.67 -14.44 0.84
CA LEU A 229 5.32 -13.02 0.87
C LEU A 229 6.14 -12.18 -0.14
N TYR A 230 7.47 -12.33 -0.19
CA TYR A 230 8.36 -11.61 -1.10
C TYR A 230 8.30 -12.13 -2.54
N CYS A 231 8.29 -13.46 -2.73
CA CYS A 231 8.01 -14.12 -4.02
C CYS A 231 6.70 -13.60 -4.60
N ARG A 232 5.65 -13.51 -3.77
CA ARG A 232 4.36 -12.96 -4.19
C ARG A 232 4.48 -11.49 -4.58
N ALA A 233 5.14 -10.66 -3.79
CA ALA A 233 5.31 -9.24 -4.11
C ALA A 233 6.07 -9.03 -5.42
N LEU A 234 7.12 -9.83 -5.65
CA LEU A 234 7.87 -9.83 -6.91
C LEU A 234 7.00 -10.29 -8.08
N ASP A 235 6.29 -11.41 -7.94
CA ASP A 235 5.40 -11.94 -9.00
C ASP A 235 4.30 -10.93 -9.36
N VAL A 236 3.71 -10.27 -8.37
CA VAL A 236 2.71 -9.22 -8.58
C VAL A 236 3.31 -8.02 -9.31
N ALA A 237 4.49 -7.59 -8.91
CA ALA A 237 5.13 -6.46 -9.54
C ALA A 237 5.62 -6.76 -10.96
N LEU A 238 6.15 -7.94 -11.23
CA LEU A 238 6.58 -8.34 -12.56
C LEU A 238 5.41 -8.52 -13.54
N ARG A 239 4.19 -8.78 -13.05
CA ARG A 239 2.99 -8.84 -13.90
C ARG A 239 2.54 -7.46 -14.39
N ASP A 240 2.79 -6.41 -13.60
CA ASP A 240 2.46 -5.04 -13.98
C ASP A 240 3.61 -4.45 -14.81
N ALA A 241 3.33 -4.02 -16.04
CA ALA A 241 4.36 -3.48 -16.94
C ALA A 241 5.10 -2.27 -16.34
N VAL A 242 4.41 -1.43 -15.53
CA VAL A 242 5.02 -0.25 -14.92
C VAL A 242 6.02 -0.66 -13.84
N TYR A 243 5.64 -1.61 -12.97
CA TYR A 243 6.54 -2.07 -11.93
C TYR A 243 7.65 -2.97 -12.47
N ARG A 244 7.37 -3.79 -13.50
CA ARG A 244 8.42 -4.55 -14.19
C ARG A 244 9.51 -3.62 -14.71
N ARG A 245 9.14 -2.55 -15.41
CA ARG A 245 10.10 -1.53 -15.86
C ARG A 245 10.87 -0.94 -14.69
N ALA A 246 10.18 -0.59 -13.60
CA ALA A 246 10.82 -0.06 -12.40
C ALA A 246 11.87 -1.03 -11.83
N TYR A 247 11.56 -2.32 -11.75
CA TYR A 247 12.47 -3.39 -11.32
C TYR A 247 13.68 -3.54 -12.27
N GLU A 248 13.49 -3.30 -13.56
CA GLU A 248 14.57 -3.36 -14.54
C GLU A 248 15.47 -2.11 -14.50
N THR A 249 14.92 -0.93 -14.20
CA THR A 249 15.64 0.33 -14.35
C THR A 249 16.16 0.94 -13.05
N ILE A 250 15.62 0.56 -11.89
CA ILE A 250 15.97 1.19 -10.60
C ILE A 250 16.86 0.21 -9.79
N PRO A 251 18.17 0.50 -9.66
CA PRO A 251 19.12 -0.39 -8.97
C PRO A 251 18.75 -0.68 -7.51
N LEU A 252 18.10 0.27 -6.84
CA LEU A 252 17.68 0.15 -5.46
C LEU A 252 16.74 -1.05 -5.20
N TYR A 253 15.93 -1.43 -6.20
CA TYR A 253 15.09 -2.62 -6.05
C TYR A 253 15.89 -3.91 -6.14
N MET A 254 16.93 -3.95 -6.97
CA MET A 254 17.86 -5.08 -7.01
C MET A 254 18.53 -5.25 -5.65
N GLU A 255 19.09 -4.17 -5.09
CA GLU A 255 19.77 -4.20 -3.79
C GLU A 255 18.87 -4.72 -2.67
N LEU A 256 17.60 -4.30 -2.63
CA LEU A 256 16.64 -4.77 -1.63
C LEU A 256 16.38 -6.29 -1.71
N HIS A 257 16.28 -6.83 -2.93
CA HIS A 257 16.02 -8.26 -3.12
C HIS A 257 17.29 -9.10 -2.92
N LEU A 258 18.47 -8.54 -3.24
CA LEU A 258 19.75 -9.17 -2.94
C LEU A 258 20.03 -9.21 -1.43
N SER A 259 19.78 -8.12 -0.71
CA SER A 259 19.95 -8.10 0.74
C SER A 259 19.02 -9.11 1.41
N PHE A 260 17.76 -9.15 0.97
CA PHE A 260 16.79 -10.14 1.45
C PHE A 260 17.22 -11.58 1.15
N ALA A 261 17.64 -11.88 -0.08
CA ALA A 261 18.09 -13.21 -0.46
C ALA A 261 19.31 -13.66 0.36
N ARG A 262 20.22 -12.73 0.67
CA ARG A 262 21.38 -12.97 1.52
C ARG A 262 20.94 -13.30 2.95
N ASP A 263 20.12 -12.45 3.57
CA ASP A 263 19.61 -12.69 4.92
C ASP A 263 18.86 -14.03 5.01
N TRP A 264 18.10 -14.36 3.97
CA TRP A 264 17.36 -15.61 3.91
C TRP A 264 18.29 -16.83 3.73
N ALA A 265 19.35 -16.71 2.93
CA ALA A 265 20.37 -17.76 2.80
C ALA A 265 21.08 -18.07 4.13
N GLU A 266 21.15 -17.13 5.07
CA GLU A 266 21.73 -17.35 6.40
C GLU A 266 20.80 -18.12 7.34
N VAL A 267 19.50 -17.87 7.28
CA VAL A 267 18.53 -18.46 8.22
C VAL A 267 17.87 -19.75 7.73
N VAL A 268 18.04 -20.11 6.45
CA VAL A 268 17.37 -21.26 5.83
C VAL A 268 17.83 -22.61 6.43
N GLN A 269 16.88 -23.42 6.92
CA GLN A 269 17.22 -24.71 7.56
C GLN A 269 16.60 -25.91 6.84
N THR A 270 15.33 -25.82 6.45
CA THR A 270 14.60 -26.96 5.90
C THR A 270 14.87 -27.18 4.42
N ALA A 271 14.69 -28.42 3.93
CA ALA A 271 14.84 -28.73 2.51
C ALA A 271 13.82 -27.95 1.64
N GLU A 272 12.62 -27.72 2.16
CA GLU A 272 11.59 -26.94 1.49
C GLU A 272 12.02 -25.47 1.32
N GLU A 273 12.48 -24.82 2.39
CA GLU A 273 12.92 -23.42 2.34
C GLU A 273 14.16 -23.23 1.46
N LYS A 274 15.06 -24.22 1.41
CA LYS A 274 16.22 -24.21 0.49
C LYS A 274 15.78 -24.26 -0.97
N ALA A 275 14.84 -25.13 -1.31
CA ALA A 275 14.30 -25.23 -2.67
C ALA A 275 13.58 -23.95 -3.10
N GLN A 276 12.85 -23.36 -2.17
CA GLN A 276 12.19 -22.07 -2.27
C GLN A 276 13.18 -20.94 -2.60
N LEU A 277 14.28 -20.81 -1.84
CA LEU A 277 15.33 -19.79 -2.08
C LEU A 277 15.96 -19.93 -3.47
N VAL A 278 16.28 -21.15 -3.88
CA VAL A 278 16.82 -21.43 -5.22
C VAL A 278 15.81 -21.04 -6.31
N ALA A 279 14.53 -21.36 -6.14
CA ALA A 279 13.49 -21.00 -7.09
C ALA A 279 13.33 -19.46 -7.23
N TYR A 280 13.39 -18.74 -6.11
CA TYR A 280 13.36 -17.29 -6.07
C TYR A 280 14.57 -16.66 -6.80
N LEU A 281 15.79 -17.14 -6.49
CA LEU A 281 17.02 -16.65 -7.13
C LEU A 281 17.09 -16.99 -8.62
N ARG A 282 16.58 -18.16 -9.04
CA ARG A 282 16.46 -18.50 -10.47
C ARG A 282 15.52 -17.56 -11.23
N LYS A 283 14.41 -17.10 -10.62
CA LYS A 283 13.55 -16.07 -11.24
C LYS A 283 14.34 -14.78 -11.45
N TRP A 284 15.11 -14.35 -10.45
CA TRP A 284 15.98 -13.17 -10.56
C TRP A 284 17.07 -13.30 -11.61
N ALA A 285 17.73 -14.46 -11.68
CA ALA A 285 18.76 -14.73 -12.68
C ALA A 285 18.20 -14.66 -14.12
N ARG A 286 16.92 -15.03 -14.32
CA ARG A 286 16.25 -14.87 -15.63
C ARG A 286 15.95 -13.41 -15.95
N LEU A 287 15.57 -12.61 -14.95
CA LEU A 287 15.26 -11.19 -15.14
C LEU A 287 16.52 -10.36 -15.39
N LYS A 288 17.63 -10.73 -14.75
CA LYS A 288 18.90 -10.00 -14.78
C LYS A 288 20.07 -10.98 -14.97
N PRO A 289 20.22 -11.54 -16.19
CA PRO A 289 21.21 -12.58 -16.48
C PRO A 289 22.67 -12.10 -16.42
N GLU A 290 22.89 -10.78 -16.34
CA GLU A 290 24.21 -10.16 -16.22
C GLU A 290 24.51 -9.67 -14.78
N SER A 291 23.63 -9.97 -13.82
CA SER A 291 23.83 -9.59 -12.43
C SER A 291 24.75 -10.58 -11.72
N ALA A 292 26.04 -10.23 -11.60
CA ALA A 292 27.02 -11.04 -10.87
C ALA A 292 26.59 -11.35 -9.40
N PRO A 293 26.04 -10.40 -8.63
CA PRO A 293 25.54 -10.69 -7.28
C PRO A 293 24.42 -11.72 -7.21
N VAL A 294 23.50 -11.74 -8.20
CA VAL A 294 22.40 -12.73 -8.26
C VAL A 294 22.97 -14.12 -8.49
N HIS A 295 23.92 -14.26 -9.41
CA HIS A 295 24.57 -15.53 -9.73
C HIS A 295 25.39 -16.06 -8.54
N LEU A 296 26.05 -15.17 -7.78
CA LEU A 296 26.75 -15.54 -6.56
C LEU A 296 25.77 -16.08 -5.49
N LEU A 297 24.70 -15.35 -5.19
CA LEU A 297 23.71 -15.81 -4.20
C LEU A 297 23.02 -17.11 -4.64
N LEU A 298 22.75 -17.27 -5.94
CA LEU A 298 22.20 -18.52 -6.47
C LEU A 298 23.16 -19.70 -6.27
N SER A 299 24.45 -19.49 -6.52
CA SER A 299 25.47 -20.52 -6.26
C SER A 299 25.51 -20.94 -4.79
N GLU A 300 25.44 -19.97 -3.88
CA GLU A 300 25.42 -20.18 -2.44
C GLU A 300 24.16 -20.93 -1.97
N ALA A 301 23.01 -20.64 -2.57
CA ALA A 301 21.75 -21.33 -2.28
C ALA A 301 21.78 -22.79 -2.79
N LEU A 302 22.31 -23.01 -4.00
CA LEU A 302 22.47 -24.35 -4.59
C LEU A 302 23.46 -25.21 -3.80
N ALA A 303 24.57 -24.62 -3.35
CA ALA A 303 25.54 -25.29 -2.48
C ALA A 303 24.91 -25.76 -1.16
N ARG A 304 24.06 -24.92 -0.53
CA ARG A 304 23.32 -25.29 0.69
C ARG A 304 22.30 -26.41 0.47
N GLN A 305 21.83 -26.60 -0.77
CA GLN A 305 20.98 -27.72 -1.18
C GLN A 305 21.79 -29.00 -1.50
N GLY A 306 23.12 -28.91 -1.58
CA GLY A 306 24.00 -30.01 -1.99
C GLY A 306 24.10 -30.18 -3.51
N ASN A 307 23.56 -29.26 -4.30
CA ASN A 307 23.65 -29.27 -5.76
C ASN A 307 24.94 -28.58 -6.22
N TRP A 308 26.07 -29.23 -5.96
CA TRP A 308 27.41 -28.65 -6.15
C TRP A 308 27.75 -28.36 -7.60
N GLU A 309 27.25 -29.17 -8.54
CA GLU A 309 27.54 -29.01 -9.97
C GLU A 309 26.95 -27.70 -10.51
N GLU A 310 25.65 -27.46 -10.26
CA GLU A 310 25.02 -26.19 -10.62
C GLU A 310 25.58 -25.01 -9.83
N ALA A 311 25.91 -25.21 -8.54
CA ALA A 311 26.51 -24.17 -7.73
C ALA A 311 27.83 -23.66 -8.32
N VAL A 312 28.72 -24.57 -8.73
CA VAL A 312 30.00 -24.21 -9.37
C VAL A 312 29.77 -23.49 -10.70
N ALA A 313 28.79 -23.92 -11.50
CA ALA A 313 28.47 -23.27 -12.76
C ALA A 313 28.03 -21.81 -12.55
N GLU A 314 27.12 -21.57 -11.59
CA GLU A 314 26.62 -20.24 -11.26
C GLU A 314 27.70 -19.35 -10.62
N PHE A 315 28.55 -19.91 -9.76
CA PHE A 315 29.70 -19.20 -9.18
C PHE A 315 30.69 -18.75 -10.26
N ASN A 316 31.04 -19.64 -11.19
CA ASN A 316 31.91 -19.32 -12.32
C ASN A 316 31.28 -18.28 -13.26
N LYS A 317 29.95 -18.24 -13.35
CA LYS A 317 29.26 -17.19 -14.09
C LYS A 317 29.35 -15.84 -13.36
N ALA A 318 29.13 -15.82 -12.05
CA ALA A 318 29.32 -14.62 -11.22
C ALA A 318 30.74 -14.05 -11.34
N ALA A 319 31.76 -14.92 -11.21
CA ALA A 319 33.16 -14.55 -11.33
C ALA A 319 33.54 -13.99 -12.72
N ARG A 320 32.89 -14.48 -13.79
CA ARG A 320 33.07 -13.96 -15.15
C ARG A 320 32.42 -12.60 -15.38
N LEU A 321 31.25 -12.38 -14.76
CA LEU A 321 30.51 -11.11 -14.89
C LEU A 321 31.18 -9.99 -14.07
N ASP A 322 31.59 -10.29 -12.84
CA ASP A 322 32.35 -9.36 -11.99
C ASP A 322 33.31 -10.14 -11.08
N PRO A 323 34.62 -10.16 -11.37
CA PRO A 323 35.61 -10.82 -10.52
C PRO A 323 35.68 -10.27 -9.09
N ASN A 324 35.24 -9.04 -8.85
CA ASN A 324 35.28 -8.43 -7.52
C ASN A 324 34.13 -8.92 -6.63
N VAL A 325 33.01 -9.39 -7.19
CA VAL A 325 31.87 -9.86 -6.40
C VAL A 325 32.18 -11.15 -5.65
N VAL A 326 33.07 -11.98 -6.21
CA VAL A 326 33.49 -13.28 -5.64
C VAL A 326 34.77 -13.16 -4.79
N ARG A 327 35.39 -11.98 -4.72
CA ARG A 327 36.58 -11.77 -3.88
C ARG A 327 36.17 -11.56 -2.43
N PRO A 328 36.84 -12.23 -1.47
CA PRO A 328 36.62 -11.94 -0.06
C PRO A 328 37.06 -10.49 0.25
N PRO A 329 36.32 -9.75 1.10
CA PRO A 329 36.66 -8.39 1.47
C PRO A 329 38.05 -8.39 2.15
N GLY A 330 39.06 -7.85 1.45
CA GLY A 330 40.44 -7.79 1.93
C GLY A 330 41.50 -8.33 0.95
N ALA A 331 41.13 -9.11 -0.06
CA ALA A 331 42.09 -9.74 -0.98
C ALA A 331 42.64 -8.82 -2.10
N GLY A 332 42.55 -7.50 -1.95
CA GLY A 332 42.88 -6.54 -3.02
C GLY A 332 43.43 -5.18 -2.58
N ARG A 333 43.83 -5.01 -1.31
CA ARG A 333 44.68 -3.88 -0.92
C ARG A 333 46.07 -4.41 -0.59
N SER A 334 46.82 -4.71 -1.65
CA SER A 334 48.28 -4.72 -1.60
C SER A 334 48.75 -3.51 -2.41
N PRO A 335 49.71 -2.72 -1.89
CA PRO A 335 50.02 -1.36 -2.34
C PRO A 335 50.43 -1.24 -3.80
#